data_AF-A0A522WYS4-F1
#
_entry.id   AF-A0A522WYS4-F1
#
_cell.length_a   1.000
_cell.length_b   1.000
_cell.length_c   1.000
_cell.angle_alpha   90.00
_cell.angle_beta   90.00
_cell.angle_gamma   90.00
#
_symmetry.space_group_name_H-M   'P 1'
#
loop_
_entity.id
_entity.type
_entity.pdbx_description
1 polymer ?
#
loop_
_entity_poly.entity_id
_entity_poly.type
_entity_poly.pdbx_seq_one_letter_code
_entity_poly.pdbx_strand_id
1 'polypeptide(L)'
;MIRRLALALCLISVPAIADEVACPDMTTAVQVGACPTEDELKWGYTGYCGDNARLYDKEAEGDTCVTIENYKKLKDVALWEAGEFQGYLHCSLPAEAHRAAKPAGIGIRKTGKLTRVTCTYDGGQDMTLRIRADCTKSGDKAVCTE
;
A
#
# COMPACT_ATOMS: atom_id res chain seq x y z
N MET A 1 32.43 59.96 -6.78
CA MET A 1 31.38 59.28 -7.57
C MET A 1 31.91 57.92 -8.03
N ILE A 2 31.67 56.82 -7.31
CA ILE A 2 31.95 55.47 -7.85
C ILE A 2 30.76 54.54 -7.52
N ARG A 3 30.07 54.26 -8.61
CA ARG A 3 28.97 53.36 -8.97
C ARG A 3 28.78 52.11 -8.08
N ARG A 4 27.59 52.00 -7.47
CA ARG A 4 27.05 50.76 -6.89
C ARG A 4 26.79 49.76 -8.02
N LEU A 5 27.51 48.63 -8.04
CA LEU A 5 27.17 47.48 -8.88
C LEU A 5 26.24 46.57 -8.06
N ALA A 6 24.94 46.62 -8.35
CA ALA A 6 23.98 45.66 -7.84
C ALA A 6 24.01 44.41 -8.73
N LEU A 7 24.50 43.30 -8.18
CA LEU A 7 24.48 42.00 -8.85
C LEU A 7 23.07 41.40 -8.65
N ALA A 8 22.23 41.49 -9.68
CA ALA A 8 20.92 40.86 -9.69
C ALA A 8 21.08 39.35 -9.88
N LEU A 9 20.93 38.59 -8.80
CA LEU A 9 20.93 37.13 -8.80
C LEU A 9 19.54 36.65 -9.27
N CYS A 10 19.39 36.35 -10.56
CA CYS A 10 18.19 35.69 -11.07
C CYS A 10 18.13 34.25 -10.55
N LEU A 11 17.32 34.01 -9.53
CA LEU A 11 16.90 32.67 -9.12
C LEU A 11 16.04 32.08 -10.23
N ILE A 12 16.61 31.17 -11.01
CA ILE A 12 15.84 30.34 -11.95
C ILE A 12 15.06 29.33 -11.10
N SER A 13 13.78 29.62 -10.86
CA SER A 13 12.85 28.68 -10.26
C SER A 13 12.55 27.57 -11.28
N VAL A 14 13.20 26.41 -11.12
CA VAL A 14 12.82 25.20 -11.86
C VAL A 14 11.44 24.79 -11.35
N PRO A 15 10.43 24.59 -12.23
CA PRO A 15 9.14 24.08 -11.79
C PRO A 15 9.35 22.68 -11.22
N ALA A 16 8.84 22.42 -10.01
CA ALA A 16 8.76 21.07 -9.49
C ALA A 16 7.92 20.24 -10.46
N ILE A 17 8.49 19.15 -11.00
CA ILE A 17 7.75 18.21 -11.83
C ILE A 17 6.84 17.45 -10.88
N ALA A 18 5.53 17.65 -11.05
CA ALA A 18 4.54 16.90 -10.32
C ALA A 18 4.21 15.63 -11.12
N ASP A 19 4.60 14.47 -10.59
CA ASP A 19 4.33 13.20 -11.25
C ASP A 19 2.91 12.72 -10.93
N GLU A 20 2.19 12.29 -11.97
CA GLU A 20 0.86 11.72 -11.84
C GLU A 20 0.97 10.21 -11.60
N VAL A 21 0.53 9.77 -10.43
CA VAL A 21 0.46 8.36 -10.04
C VAL A 21 -0.99 7.89 -10.16
N ALA A 22 -1.25 6.97 -11.09
CA ALA A 22 -2.53 6.29 -11.23
C ALA A 22 -2.51 4.91 -10.56
N CYS A 23 -3.69 4.33 -10.31
CA CYS A 23 -3.78 2.95 -9.85
C CYS A 23 -3.27 1.97 -10.91
N PRO A 24 -2.50 0.94 -10.52
CA PRO A 24 -1.95 -0.01 -11.48
C PRO A 24 -3.08 -0.85 -12.10
N ASP A 25 -2.85 -1.28 -13.34
CA ASP A 25 -3.70 -2.28 -13.98
C ASP A 25 -3.43 -3.66 -13.37
N MET A 26 -4.46 -4.24 -12.75
CA MET A 26 -4.37 -5.54 -12.09
C MET A 26 -4.13 -6.68 -13.07
N THR A 27 -4.35 -6.50 -14.38
CA THR A 27 -3.98 -7.52 -15.37
C THR A 27 -2.47 -7.84 -15.35
N THR A 28 -1.65 -6.88 -14.91
CA THR A 28 -0.20 -7.02 -14.76
C THR A 28 0.23 -7.56 -13.39
N ALA A 29 -0.72 -7.78 -12.48
CA ALA A 29 -0.43 -8.19 -11.12
C ALA A 29 0.18 -9.61 -11.08
N VAL A 30 1.28 -9.72 -10.34
CA VAL A 30 2.02 -10.97 -10.13
C VAL A 30 2.02 -11.32 -8.65
N GLN A 31 1.79 -12.60 -8.38
CA GLN A 31 1.96 -13.16 -7.05
C GLN A 31 3.44 -13.40 -6.81
N VAL A 32 4.01 -12.74 -5.81
CA VAL A 32 5.43 -12.88 -5.44
C VAL A 32 5.63 -13.69 -4.17
N GLY A 33 4.60 -13.76 -3.31
CA GLY A 33 4.58 -14.63 -2.13
C GLY A 33 3.69 -15.86 -2.34
N ALA A 34 4.08 -17.02 -1.81
CA ALA A 34 3.20 -18.17 -1.77
C ALA A 34 2.02 -17.94 -0.82
N CYS A 35 0.85 -18.49 -1.16
CA CYS A 35 -0.24 -18.59 -0.20
C CYS A 35 0.15 -19.56 0.91
N PRO A 36 -0.14 -19.23 2.18
CA PRO A 36 0.19 -20.11 3.28
C PRO A 36 -0.63 -21.40 3.20
N THR A 37 0.00 -22.50 3.55
CA THR A 37 -0.68 -23.79 3.71
C THR A 37 -1.54 -23.78 4.97
N GLU A 38 -2.49 -24.72 5.05
CA GLU A 38 -3.34 -24.86 6.23
C GLU A 38 -2.53 -25.11 7.52
N ASP A 39 -1.43 -25.87 7.43
CA ASP A 39 -0.58 -26.15 8.58
C ASP A 39 0.24 -24.91 9.00
N GLU A 40 0.71 -24.10 8.04
CA GLU A 40 1.36 -22.81 8.32
C GLU A 40 0.38 -21.82 8.97
N LEU A 41 -0.89 -21.79 8.53
CA LEU A 41 -1.93 -20.96 9.15
C LEU A 41 -2.24 -21.41 10.58
N LYS A 42 -2.35 -22.72 10.85
CA LYS A 42 -2.55 -23.25 12.21
C LYS A 42 -1.37 -22.95 13.12
N TRP A 43 -0.16 -23.11 12.61
CA TRP A 43 1.06 -22.79 13.34
C TRP A 43 1.14 -21.29 13.63
N GLY A 44 0.85 -20.46 12.63
CA GLY A 44 0.75 -19.01 12.75
C GLY A 44 -0.30 -18.56 13.76
N TYR A 45 -1.50 -19.16 13.75
CA TYR A 45 -2.56 -18.90 14.73
C TYR A 45 -2.09 -19.21 16.16
N THR A 46 -1.44 -20.36 16.37
CA THR A 46 -0.93 -20.75 17.69
C THR A 46 0.15 -19.78 18.17
N GLY A 47 1.05 -19.33 17.29
CA GLY A 47 2.11 -18.37 17.64
C GLY A 47 1.61 -16.94 17.85
N TYR A 48 0.61 -16.51 17.07
CA TYR A 48 0.04 -15.17 17.10
C TYR A 48 -0.97 -14.98 18.24
N CYS A 49 -1.83 -15.99 18.46
CA CYS A 49 -2.95 -15.94 19.42
C CYS A 49 -2.75 -16.76 20.70
N GLY A 50 -1.66 -17.53 20.83
CA GLY A 50 -1.40 -18.35 22.01
C GLY A 50 -1.06 -17.55 23.27
N ASP A 51 -0.98 -18.23 24.42
CA ASP A 51 -0.74 -17.58 25.72
C ASP A 51 0.61 -16.84 25.81
N ASN A 52 1.61 -17.29 25.04
CA ASN A 52 2.92 -16.65 24.87
C ASN A 52 2.96 -15.69 23.66
N ALA A 53 1.81 -15.23 23.16
CA ALA A 53 1.70 -14.38 21.98
C ALA A 53 2.67 -13.21 22.04
N ARG A 54 3.47 -13.07 20.98
CA ARG A 54 4.36 -11.91 20.78
C ARG A 54 3.49 -10.66 20.75
N LEU A 55 3.55 -9.86 21.82
CA LEU A 55 3.44 -8.40 22.02
C LEU A 55 2.89 -7.43 20.94
N TYR A 56 2.32 -7.89 19.83
CA TYR A 56 1.75 -7.07 18.78
C TYR A 56 0.29 -6.79 19.14
N ASP A 57 0.00 -5.52 19.43
CA ASP A 57 -1.30 -4.84 19.60
C ASP A 57 -2.54 -5.73 19.81
N LYS A 58 -2.61 -6.42 20.95
CA LYS A 58 -3.85 -7.09 21.43
C LYS A 58 -5.06 -6.14 21.47
N GLU A 59 -4.83 -4.83 21.50
CA GLU A 59 -5.83 -3.78 21.61
C GLU A 59 -6.50 -3.42 20.27
N ALA A 60 -5.91 -3.80 19.13
CA ALA A 60 -6.47 -3.53 17.79
C ALA A 60 -7.24 -4.73 17.20
N GLU A 61 -7.26 -5.88 17.87
CA GLU A 61 -7.44 -7.17 17.22
C GLU A 61 -8.85 -7.78 17.24
N GLY A 62 -9.87 -7.07 17.71
CA GLY A 62 -11.27 -7.49 17.60
C GLY A 62 -11.47 -9.00 17.85
N ASP A 63 -12.05 -9.70 16.88
CA ASP A 63 -12.34 -11.14 16.97
C ASP A 63 -11.24 -12.04 16.37
N THR A 64 -10.08 -11.50 15.96
CA THR A 64 -9.03 -12.21 15.18
C THR A 64 -8.59 -13.50 15.86
N CYS A 65 -8.40 -13.46 17.19
CA CYS A 65 -7.93 -14.59 17.96
C CYS A 65 -9.03 -15.50 18.54
N VAL A 66 -10.31 -15.21 18.26
CA VAL A 66 -11.44 -16.01 18.79
C VAL A 66 -11.49 -17.39 18.14
N THR A 67 -11.28 -17.47 16.82
CA THR A 67 -11.18 -18.74 16.10
C THR A 67 -10.13 -18.65 15.00
N ILE A 68 -9.67 -19.81 14.51
CA ILE A 68 -8.74 -19.86 13.39
C ILE A 68 -9.35 -19.26 12.11
N GLU A 69 -10.67 -19.34 11.92
CA GLU A 69 -11.34 -18.74 10.77
C GLU A 69 -11.26 -17.21 10.79
N ASN A 70 -11.35 -16.60 11.97
CA ASN A 70 -11.17 -15.15 12.09
C ASN A 70 -9.73 -14.73 11.82
N TYR A 71 -8.76 -15.52 12.27
CA TYR A 71 -7.35 -15.32 11.93
C TYR A 71 -7.12 -15.43 10.42
N LYS A 72 -7.69 -16.44 9.77
CA LYS A 72 -7.56 -16.66 8.32
C LYS A 72 -8.08 -15.49 7.50
N LYS A 73 -9.19 -14.84 7.90
CA LYS A 73 -9.70 -13.63 7.22
C LYS A 73 -8.65 -12.52 7.07
N LEU A 74 -7.68 -12.45 7.97
CA LEU A 74 -6.62 -11.44 7.96
C LEU A 74 -5.27 -11.95 7.43
N LYS A 75 -4.96 -13.23 7.70
CA LYS A 75 -3.60 -13.77 7.52
C LYS A 75 -3.48 -14.78 6.38
N ASP A 76 -4.60 -15.26 5.83
CA ASP A 76 -4.62 -16.10 4.63
C ASP A 76 -4.45 -15.24 3.37
N VAL A 77 -3.29 -14.59 3.28
CA VAL A 77 -2.94 -13.60 2.26
C VAL A 77 -1.56 -13.89 1.70
N ALA A 78 -1.34 -13.54 0.44
CA ALA A 78 -0.05 -13.58 -0.23
C ALA A 78 0.36 -12.18 -0.69
N LEU A 79 1.66 -11.94 -0.82
CA LEU A 79 2.17 -10.69 -1.40
C LEU A 79 2.00 -10.72 -2.92
N TRP A 80 1.43 -9.64 -3.45
CA TRP A 80 1.27 -9.36 -4.87
C TRP A 80 1.86 -8.01 -5.22
N GLU A 81 2.33 -7.87 -6.45
CA GLU A 81 2.91 -6.64 -7.00
C GLU A 81 2.29 -6.31 -8.36
N ALA A 82 2.08 -5.03 -8.63
CA ALA A 82 1.65 -4.50 -9.92
C ALA A 82 2.35 -3.16 -10.15
N GLY A 83 3.38 -3.16 -11.00
CA GLY A 83 4.31 -2.03 -11.09
C GLY A 83 5.01 -1.79 -9.75
N GLU A 84 5.01 -0.55 -9.27
CA GLU A 84 5.60 -0.17 -7.97
C GLU A 84 4.66 -0.38 -6.78
N PHE A 85 3.41 -0.78 -7.04
CA PHE A 85 2.44 -1.03 -5.99
C PHE A 85 2.54 -2.48 -5.51
N GLN A 86 2.33 -2.66 -4.21
CA GLN A 86 2.29 -3.95 -3.56
C GLN A 86 1.07 -4.08 -2.65
N GLY A 87 0.53 -5.28 -2.51
CA GLY A 87 -0.62 -5.58 -1.67
C GLY A 87 -0.59 -7.00 -1.14
N TYR A 88 -1.17 -7.21 0.04
CA TYR A 88 -1.42 -8.56 0.55
C TYR A 88 -2.84 -8.95 0.17
N LEU A 89 -2.98 -9.85 -0.80
CA LEU A 89 -4.27 -10.25 -1.35
C LEU A 89 -4.68 -11.62 -0.80
N HIS A 90 -5.97 -11.79 -0.53
CA HIS A 90 -6.50 -12.98 0.13
C HIS A 90 -6.46 -14.21 -0.77
N CYS A 91 -5.92 -15.31 -0.25
CA CYS A 91 -5.65 -16.56 -0.98
C CYS A 91 -6.89 -17.41 -1.28
N SER A 92 -8.05 -17.04 -0.74
CA SER A 92 -9.33 -17.67 -1.10
C SER A 92 -9.82 -17.31 -2.51
N LEU A 93 -9.28 -16.25 -3.12
CA LEU A 93 -9.61 -15.85 -4.49
C LEU A 93 -8.58 -16.43 -5.47
N PRO A 94 -9.03 -16.91 -6.65
CA PRO A 94 -8.10 -17.34 -7.68
C PRO A 94 -7.34 -16.13 -8.27
N ALA A 95 -6.15 -16.38 -8.81
CA ALA A 95 -5.30 -15.35 -9.42
C ALA A 95 -6.04 -14.50 -10.46
N GLU A 96 -6.91 -15.13 -11.25
CA GLU A 96 -7.69 -14.48 -12.29
C GLU A 96 -8.69 -13.47 -11.71
N ALA A 97 -9.24 -13.74 -10.52
CA ALA A 97 -10.14 -12.80 -9.85
C ALA A 97 -9.38 -11.56 -9.36
N HIS A 98 -8.15 -11.72 -8.86
CA HIS A 98 -7.30 -10.57 -8.53
C HIS A 98 -6.97 -9.74 -9.77
N ARG A 99 -6.60 -10.40 -10.88
CA ARG A 99 -6.23 -9.71 -12.13
C ARG A 99 -7.40 -9.03 -12.83
N ALA A 100 -8.63 -9.51 -12.61
CA ALA A 100 -9.84 -8.91 -13.16
C ALA A 100 -10.38 -7.72 -12.34
N ALA A 101 -9.82 -7.48 -11.14
CA ALA A 101 -10.28 -6.45 -10.23
C ALA A 101 -10.09 -5.04 -10.83
N LYS A 102 -11.10 -4.18 -10.67
CA LYS A 102 -11.10 -2.83 -11.25
C LYS A 102 -10.87 -1.77 -10.18
N PRO A 103 -10.13 -0.69 -10.48
CA PRO A 103 -9.96 0.40 -9.55
C PRO A 103 -11.31 0.99 -9.12
N ALA A 104 -11.55 1.02 -7.81
CA ALA A 104 -12.74 1.61 -7.21
C ALA A 104 -12.43 2.96 -6.53
N GLY A 105 -11.17 3.20 -6.17
CA GLY A 105 -10.78 4.43 -5.51
C GLY A 105 -9.28 4.56 -5.26
N ILE A 106 -8.86 5.80 -5.04
CA ILE A 106 -7.51 6.15 -4.59
C ILE A 106 -7.58 6.96 -3.29
N GLY A 107 -6.72 6.60 -2.35
CA GLY A 107 -6.55 7.24 -1.05
C GLY A 107 -5.09 7.62 -0.82
N ILE A 108 -4.86 8.72 -0.11
CA ILE A 108 -3.52 9.21 0.21
C ILE A 108 -3.42 9.42 1.70
N ARG A 109 -2.38 8.85 2.32
CA ARG A 109 -2.09 9.01 3.75
C ARG A 109 -0.61 9.27 3.97
N LYS A 110 -0.28 10.39 4.61
CA LYS A 110 1.09 10.66 5.07
C LYS A 110 1.33 10.00 6.44
N THR A 111 2.49 9.40 6.62
CA THR A 111 2.93 8.79 7.89
C THR A 111 4.42 9.10 8.07
N GLY A 112 4.72 10.08 8.91
CA GLY A 112 6.07 10.63 9.01
C GLY A 112 6.54 11.20 7.68
N LYS A 113 7.65 10.69 7.17
CA LYS A 113 8.27 11.11 5.89
C LYS A 113 7.83 10.30 4.68
N LEU A 114 6.88 9.37 4.86
CA LEU A 114 6.37 8.53 3.77
C LEU A 114 4.92 8.89 3.49
N THR A 115 4.61 9.04 2.21
CA THR A 115 3.26 9.11 1.69
C THR A 115 2.87 7.73 1.17
N ARG A 116 1.71 7.26 1.61
CA ARG A 116 1.08 6.02 1.16
C ARG A 116 -0.02 6.38 0.18
N VAL A 117 0.13 5.98 -1.07
CA VAL A 117 -0.92 6.02 -2.09
C VAL A 117 -1.55 4.63 -2.13
N THR A 118 -2.81 4.52 -1.74
CA THR A 118 -3.55 3.25 -1.69
C THR A 118 -4.63 3.26 -2.75
N CYS A 119 -4.60 2.27 -3.62
CA CYS A 119 -5.62 1.98 -4.61
C CYS A 119 -6.49 0.83 -4.11
N THR A 120 -7.78 1.11 -3.97
CA THR A 120 -8.80 0.15 -3.55
C THR A 120 -9.51 -0.38 -4.79
N TYR A 121 -9.75 -1.69 -4.86
CA TYR A 121 -10.40 -2.34 -5.99
C TYR A 121 -11.76 -2.92 -5.61
N ASP A 122 -12.62 -3.13 -6.61
CA ASP A 122 -14.00 -3.62 -6.44
C ASP A 122 -14.10 -5.00 -5.76
N GLY A 123 -13.08 -5.84 -5.86
CA GLY A 123 -12.97 -7.11 -5.13
C GLY A 123 -12.46 -6.98 -3.69
N GLY A 124 -12.32 -5.75 -3.16
CA GLY A 124 -11.82 -5.47 -1.81
C GLY A 124 -10.31 -5.58 -1.66
N GLN A 125 -9.56 -5.69 -2.77
CA GLN A 125 -8.11 -5.68 -2.77
C GLN A 125 -7.59 -4.25 -2.61
N ASP A 126 -6.50 -4.11 -1.86
CA ASP A 126 -5.76 -2.86 -1.71
C ASP A 126 -4.33 -3.02 -2.22
N MET A 127 -3.97 -2.21 -3.22
CA MET A 127 -2.60 -2.08 -3.70
C MET A 127 -2.02 -0.76 -3.21
N THR A 128 -0.79 -0.77 -2.72
CA THR A 128 -0.18 0.38 -2.07
C THR A 128 1.19 0.70 -2.65
N LEU A 129 1.37 1.97 -3.02
CA LEU A 129 2.66 2.60 -3.28
C LEU A 129 3.10 3.38 -2.04
N ARG A 130 4.37 3.26 -1.66
CA ARG A 130 4.98 4.05 -0.57
C ARG A 130 6.13 4.87 -1.14
N ILE A 131 6.02 6.18 -1.04
CA ILE A 131 6.96 7.14 -1.62
C ILE A 131 7.27 8.25 -0.61
N ARG A 132 8.38 8.96 -0.81
CA ARG A 132 8.79 10.09 0.06
C ARG A 132 8.21 11.43 -0.38
N ALA A 133 7.79 11.53 -1.64
CA ALA A 133 7.15 12.72 -2.20
C ALA A 133 5.85 13.07 -1.44
N ASP A 134 5.51 14.36 -1.46
CA ASP A 134 4.22 14.84 -0.99
C ASP A 134 3.19 14.66 -2.08
N CYS A 135 2.12 13.93 -1.78
CA CYS A 135 1.06 13.66 -2.76
C CYS A 135 -0.28 14.22 -2.32
N THR A 136 -1.06 14.66 -3.30
CA THR A 136 -2.46 15.08 -3.13
C THR A 136 -3.35 14.38 -4.15
N LYS A 137 -4.62 14.17 -3.79
CA LYS A 137 -5.56 13.46 -4.65
C LYS A 137 -6.09 14.43 -5.70
N SER A 138 -6.00 14.06 -6.96
CA SER A 138 -6.57 14.79 -8.10
C SER A 138 -7.41 13.82 -8.92
N GLY A 139 -8.74 13.87 -8.73
CA GLY A 139 -9.66 12.91 -9.35
C GLY A 139 -9.37 11.46 -8.94
N ASP A 140 -9.05 10.63 -9.92
CA ASP A 140 -8.68 9.22 -9.81
C ASP A 140 -7.17 8.97 -9.72
N LYS A 141 -6.37 10.04 -9.61
CA LYS A 141 -4.92 10.00 -9.53
C LYS A 141 -4.39 10.66 -8.25
N ALA A 142 -3.13 10.38 -7.95
CA ALA A 142 -2.33 11.14 -6.99
C ALA A 142 -1.33 12.01 -7.76
N VAL A 143 -1.22 13.28 -7.39
CA VAL A 143 -0.21 14.19 -7.92
C VAL A 143 0.87 14.33 -6.86
N CYS A 144 2.08 13.88 -7.16
CA CYS A 144 3.19 13.76 -6.22
C CYS A 144 4.33 14.71 -6.60
N THR A 145 4.82 15.48 -5.63
CA THR A 145 5.93 16.44 -5.80
C THR A 145 7.05 16.12 -4.82
N GLU A 146 8.28 16.08 -5.34
CA GLU A 146 9.51 15.93 -4.53
C GLU A 146 9.92 17.21 -3.79
#